data_AF-A0A7D5I111-F1
#
_entry.id   AF-A0A7D5I111-F1
#
_cell.length_a   1.000
_cell.length_b   1.000
_cell.length_c   1.000
_cell.angle_alpha   90.00
_cell.angle_beta   90.00
_cell.angle_gamma   90.00
#
_symmetry.space_group_name_H-M   'P 1'
#
loop_
_entity.id
_entity.type
_entity.pdbx_description
1 polymer ?
#
loop_
_entity_poly.entity_id
_entity_poly.type
_entity_poly.pdbx_seq_one_letter_code
_entity_poly.pdbx_strand_id
1 'polypeptide(L)'
;MTSSLDLLAELAHKARDGAARTLAQQRQALRQLAGQLKTLQQYQQEYRQSLQSTLHKEGMSPASLANYRAFLASLDTAMDRARNSMARQQAEIDKSQQAWQAEWRKAHAYEALLQRRASQQQHLANRREQRQSDEMGARMRQQPGPFTRT
;
A
#
# COMPACT_ATOMS: atom_id res chain seq x y z
N MET A 1 -1.94 -15.47 -27.14
CA MET A 1 -0.81 -15.90 -26.30
C MET A 1 -0.30 -14.68 -25.55
N THR A 2 -0.38 -14.67 -24.22
CA THR A 2 0.20 -13.62 -23.37
C THR A 2 1.70 -13.57 -23.59
N SER A 3 2.25 -12.40 -23.92
CA SER A 3 3.70 -12.27 -24.09
C SER A 3 4.39 -12.32 -22.72
N SER A 4 5.67 -12.69 -22.71
CA SER A 4 6.48 -12.71 -21.48
C SER A 4 6.45 -11.35 -20.74
N LEU A 5 6.40 -10.23 -21.47
CA LEU A 5 6.28 -8.90 -20.88
C LEU A 5 4.92 -8.65 -20.20
N ASP A 6 3.83 -9.18 -20.77
CA ASP A 6 2.49 -9.07 -20.18
C ASP A 6 2.44 -9.82 -18.84
N LEU A 7 3.01 -11.03 -18.81
CA LEU A 7 3.11 -11.83 -17.57
C LEU A 7 3.97 -11.11 -16.49
N LEU A 8 5.08 -10.51 -16.89
CA LEU A 8 5.94 -9.76 -15.96
C LEU A 8 5.22 -8.54 -15.37
N ALA A 9 4.44 -7.81 -16.18
CA ALA A 9 3.62 -6.71 -15.70
C ALA A 9 2.56 -7.20 -14.70
N GLU A 10 1.82 -8.27 -15.04
CA GLU A 10 0.83 -8.86 -14.13
C GLU A 10 1.44 -9.30 -12.80
N LEU A 11 2.61 -9.95 -12.82
CA LEU A 11 3.31 -10.35 -11.60
C LEU A 11 3.74 -9.15 -10.76
N ALA A 12 4.24 -8.09 -11.40
CA ALA A 12 4.63 -6.86 -10.70
C ALA A 12 3.42 -6.14 -10.09
N HIS A 13 2.27 -6.10 -10.78
CA HIS A 13 1.03 -5.59 -10.21
C HIS A 13 0.58 -6.38 -8.98
N LYS A 14 0.57 -7.71 -9.07
CA LYS A 14 0.23 -8.57 -7.92
C LYS A 14 1.18 -8.35 -6.75
N ALA A 15 2.48 -8.21 -7.00
CA ALA A 15 3.48 -7.93 -5.97
C ALA A 15 3.24 -6.56 -5.31
N ARG A 16 3.01 -5.51 -6.11
CA ARG A 16 2.66 -4.16 -5.63
C ARG A 16 1.41 -4.17 -4.76
N ASP A 17 0.36 -4.84 -5.21
CA ASP A 17 -0.91 -4.91 -4.48
C ASP A 17 -0.76 -5.72 -3.18
N GLY A 18 0.05 -6.78 -3.20
CA GLY A 18 0.46 -7.52 -2.00
C GLY A 18 1.18 -6.63 -0.99
N ALA A 19 2.20 -5.88 -1.44
CA ALA A 19 2.94 -4.95 -0.58
C ALA A 19 2.04 -3.84 -0.01
N ALA A 20 1.08 -3.34 -0.80
CA ALA A 20 0.10 -2.36 -0.34
C ALA A 20 -0.79 -2.92 0.79
N ARG A 21 -1.25 -4.17 0.66
CA ARG A 21 -2.03 -4.86 1.70
C ARG A 21 -1.21 -5.02 2.98
N THR A 22 0.05 -5.43 2.87
CA THR A 22 0.95 -5.55 4.04
C THR A 22 1.13 -4.19 4.72
N LEU A 23 1.42 -3.11 3.97
CA LEU A 23 1.54 -1.77 4.54
C LEU A 23 0.25 -1.33 5.27
N ALA A 24 -0.92 -1.62 4.70
CA ALA A 24 -2.21 -1.33 5.33
C ALA A 24 -2.40 -2.08 6.65
N GLN A 25 -2.02 -3.37 6.69
CA GLN A 25 -2.05 -4.19 7.91
C GLN A 25 -1.11 -3.64 8.99
N GLN A 26 0.12 -3.27 8.64
CA GLN A 26 1.08 -2.69 9.59
C GLN A 26 0.56 -1.37 10.17
N ARG A 27 -0.04 -0.51 9.33
CA ARG A 27 -0.69 0.73 9.79
C ARG A 27 -1.89 0.47 10.70
N GLN A 28 -2.67 -0.59 10.45
CA GLN A 28 -3.76 -0.99 11.33
C GLN A 28 -3.24 -1.48 12.69
N ALA A 29 -2.18 -2.29 12.71
CA ALA A 29 -1.56 -2.74 13.95
C ALA A 29 -1.08 -1.55 14.81
N LEU A 30 -0.46 -0.54 14.19
CA LEU A 30 -0.06 0.68 14.92
C LEU A 30 -1.27 1.41 15.54
N ARG A 31 -2.38 1.55 14.79
CA ARG A 31 -3.61 2.16 15.33
C ARG A 31 -4.17 1.39 16.52
N GLN A 32 -4.13 0.06 16.48
CA GLN A 32 -4.57 -0.79 17.59
C GLN A 32 -3.68 -0.59 18.83
N LEU A 33 -2.36 -0.59 18.66
CA LEU A 33 -1.41 -0.32 19.76
C LEU A 33 -1.61 1.08 20.36
N ALA A 34 -1.82 2.09 19.52
CA ALA A 34 -2.12 3.45 19.96
C ALA A 34 -3.43 3.52 20.77
N GLY A 35 -4.46 2.78 20.33
CA GLY A 35 -5.72 2.65 21.07
C GLY A 35 -5.52 2.02 22.45
N GLN A 36 -4.77 0.92 22.53
CA GLN A 36 -4.45 0.26 23.80
C GLN A 36 -3.69 1.18 24.76
N LEU A 37 -2.69 1.92 24.25
CA LEU A 37 -1.95 2.89 25.05
C LEU A 37 -2.86 3.99 25.61
N LYS A 38 -3.77 4.51 24.76
CA LYS A 38 -4.76 5.51 25.19
C LYS A 38 -5.66 4.98 26.30
N THR A 39 -6.14 3.74 26.18
CA THR A 39 -6.95 3.10 27.22
C THR A 39 -6.18 2.96 28.54
N LEU A 40 -4.91 2.54 28.49
CA LEU A 40 -4.06 2.45 29.69
C LEU A 40 -3.85 3.81 30.36
N GLN A 41 -3.63 4.86 29.57
CA GLN A 41 -3.48 6.23 30.06
C GLN A 41 -4.74 6.74 30.75
N GLN A 42 -5.90 6.55 30.12
CA GLN A 42 -7.19 6.94 30.69
C GLN A 42 -7.45 6.18 31.99
N TYR A 43 -7.25 4.87 31.99
CA TYR A 43 -7.46 4.05 33.17
C TYR A 43 -6.52 4.44 34.32
N GLN A 44 -5.25 4.73 34.04
CA GLN A 44 -4.32 5.24 35.04
C GLN A 44 -4.80 6.56 35.66
N GLN A 45 -5.29 7.49 34.84
CA GLN A 45 -5.80 8.77 35.31
C GLN A 45 -7.04 8.61 36.19
N GLU A 46 -8.01 7.82 35.75
CA GLU A 46 -9.23 7.51 36.52
C GLU A 46 -8.88 6.83 37.85
N TYR A 47 -7.93 5.90 37.83
CA TYR A 47 -7.47 5.19 39.02
C TYR A 47 -6.79 6.13 40.04
N ARG A 48 -5.98 7.09 39.56
CA ARG A 48 -5.36 8.12 40.42
C ARG A 48 -6.40 9.05 41.04
N GLN A 49 -7.42 9.47 40.28
CA GLN A 49 -8.49 10.32 40.79
C GLN A 49 -9.34 9.61 41.84
N SER A 50 -9.64 8.32 41.62
CA SER A 50 -10.36 7.50 42.59
C SER A 50 -9.61 7.43 43.92
N LEU A 51 -8.29 7.18 43.90
CA LEU A 51 -7.49 7.19 45.13
C LEU A 51 -7.55 8.53 45.85
N GLN A 52 -7.36 9.64 45.12
CA GLN A 52 -7.37 10.97 45.72
C GLN A 52 -8.71 11.22 46.45
N SER A 53 -9.83 10.81 45.85
CA SER A 53 -11.15 10.88 46.48
C SER A 53 -11.24 10.05 47.77
N THR A 54 -10.76 8.79 47.75
CA THR A 54 -10.77 7.91 48.93
C THR A 54 -9.91 8.45 50.07
N LEU A 55 -8.69 8.93 49.76
CA LEU A 55 -7.79 9.51 50.75
C LEU A 55 -8.37 10.74 51.46
N HIS A 56 -9.09 11.60 50.73
CA HIS A 56 -9.71 12.80 51.31
C HIS A 56 -10.92 12.49 52.21
N LYS A 57 -11.65 11.39 51.94
CA LYS A 57 -12.92 11.10 52.63
C LYS A 57 -12.78 10.17 53.83
N GLU A 58 -12.04 9.09 53.68
CA GLU A 58 -12.07 7.97 54.63
C GLU A 58 -10.69 7.65 55.23
N GLY A 59 -9.62 8.27 54.71
CA GLY A 59 -8.26 7.84 54.98
C GLY A 59 -7.98 6.47 54.34
N MET A 60 -6.72 6.01 54.40
CA MET A 60 -6.35 4.72 53.81
C MET A 60 -5.30 4.00 54.67
N SER A 61 -5.42 2.68 54.79
CA SER A 61 -4.42 1.88 55.48
C SER A 61 -3.08 1.87 54.72
N PRO A 62 -1.95 1.69 55.41
CA PRO A 62 -0.63 1.58 54.76
C PRO A 62 -0.55 0.44 53.73
N ALA A 63 -1.21 -0.68 53.99
CA ALA A 63 -1.24 -1.83 53.08
C ALA A 63 -1.97 -1.51 51.77
N SER A 64 -3.13 -0.83 51.85
CA SER A 64 -3.88 -0.41 50.66
C SER A 64 -3.11 0.61 49.83
N LEU A 65 -2.39 1.53 50.48
CA LEU A 65 -1.51 2.47 49.78
C LEU A 65 -0.35 1.76 49.06
N ALA A 66 0.24 0.73 49.67
CA ALA A 66 1.31 -0.05 49.05
C ALA A 66 0.80 -0.80 47.81
N ASN A 67 -0.35 -1.48 47.90
CA ASN A 67 -0.98 -2.17 46.77
C ASN A 67 -1.28 -1.21 45.61
N TYR A 68 -1.79 -0.02 45.93
CA TYR A 68 -2.03 1.02 44.93
C TYR A 68 -0.76 1.42 44.18
N ARG A 69 0.34 1.68 44.90
CA ARG A 69 1.62 2.09 44.28
C ARG A 69 2.18 0.97 43.39
N ALA A 70 2.07 -0.28 43.84
CA ALA A 70 2.50 -1.44 43.05
C ALA A 70 1.69 -1.56 41.74
N PHE A 71 0.38 -1.33 41.80
CA PHE A 71 -0.47 -1.37 40.61
C PHE A 71 -0.19 -0.21 39.64
N LEU A 72 0.05 1.01 40.13
CA LEU A 72 0.48 2.11 39.26
C LEU A 72 1.79 1.80 38.55
N ALA A 73 2.77 1.22 39.27
CA ALA A 73 4.04 0.82 38.67
C ALA A 73 3.87 -0.26 37.60
N SER A 74 2.91 -1.18 37.76
CA SER A 74 2.61 -2.20 36.74
C SER A 74 1.95 -1.57 35.51
N LEU A 75 1.07 -0.58 35.67
CA LEU A 75 0.51 0.20 34.57
C LEU A 75 1.57 1.00 33.81
N ASP A 76 2.47 1.68 34.52
CA ASP A 76 3.59 2.41 33.90
C ASP A 76 4.47 1.46 33.08
N THR A 77 4.80 0.30 33.63
CA THR A 77 5.55 -0.75 32.92
C THR A 77 4.83 -1.23 31.67
N ALA A 78 3.51 -1.43 31.74
CA ALA A 78 2.70 -1.84 30.59
C ALA A 78 2.65 -0.75 29.50
N MET A 79 2.55 0.52 29.90
CA MET A 79 2.58 1.66 28.97
C MET A 79 3.93 1.78 28.27
N ASP A 80 5.04 1.56 28.97
CA ASP A 80 6.37 1.57 28.36
C ASP A 80 6.55 0.43 27.37
N ARG A 81 6.04 -0.77 27.69
CA ARG A 81 5.98 -1.89 26.73
C ARG A 81 5.17 -1.51 25.48
N ALA A 82 4.00 -0.90 25.65
CA ALA A 82 3.17 -0.47 24.53
C ALA A 82 3.89 0.57 23.65
N ARG A 83 4.54 1.58 24.24
CA ARG A 83 5.36 2.58 23.52
C ARG A 83 6.49 1.93 22.74
N ASN A 84 7.22 0.99 23.34
CA ASN A 84 8.29 0.24 22.68
C ASN A 84 7.76 -0.64 21.53
N SER A 85 6.58 -1.22 21.67
CA SER A 85 5.92 -1.97 20.59
C SER A 85 5.47 -1.04 19.46
N MET A 86 4.95 0.16 19.76
CA MET A 86 4.61 1.16 18.76
C MET A 86 5.84 1.63 17.97
N ALA A 87 6.97 1.88 18.64
CA ALA A 87 8.22 2.27 17.98
C ALA A 87 8.71 1.18 17.01
N ARG A 88 8.68 -0.09 17.44
CA ARG A 88 8.99 -1.24 16.57
C ARG A 88 8.03 -1.34 15.40
N GLN A 89 6.73 -1.17 15.64
CA GLN A 89 5.71 -1.22 14.60
C GLN A 89 5.86 -0.10 13.58
N GLN A 90 6.30 1.09 14.01
CA GLN A 90 6.60 2.21 13.11
C GLN A 90 7.77 1.88 12.19
N ALA A 91 8.83 1.27 12.71
CA ALA A 91 9.95 0.82 11.88
C ALA A 91 9.53 -0.22 10.84
N GLU A 92 8.60 -1.14 11.17
CA GLU A 92 8.04 -2.09 10.20
C GLU A 92 7.14 -1.42 9.15
N ILE A 93 6.41 -0.35 9.51
CA ILE A 93 5.69 0.48 8.55
C ILE A 93 6.66 1.11 7.56
N ASP A 94 7.78 1.66 8.04
CA ASP A 94 8.76 2.32 7.17
C ASP A 94 9.38 1.33 6.18
N LYS A 95 9.74 0.11 6.63
CA LYS A 95 10.20 -0.98 5.77
C LYS A 95 9.16 -1.39 4.74
N SER A 96 7.92 -1.62 5.17
CA SER A 96 6.83 -2.01 4.24
C SER A 96 6.49 -0.92 3.23
N GLN A 97 6.64 0.35 3.61
CA GLN A 97 6.49 1.48 2.70
C GLN A 97 7.59 1.51 1.63
N GLN A 98 8.86 1.26 2.02
CA GLN A 98 9.96 1.15 1.06
C GLN A 98 9.76 -0.02 0.08
N ALA A 99 9.32 -1.18 0.59
CA ALA A 99 9.02 -2.35 -0.23
C ALA A 99 7.88 -2.06 -1.23
N TRP A 100 6.79 -1.45 -0.77
CA TRP A 100 5.68 -1.05 -1.63
C TRP A 100 6.13 -0.07 -2.73
N GLN A 101 6.95 0.93 -2.40
CA GLN A 101 7.48 1.87 -3.39
C GLN A 101 8.38 1.19 -4.43
N ALA A 102 9.16 0.18 -4.03
CA ALA A 102 9.98 -0.59 -4.95
C ALA A 102 9.14 -1.39 -5.96
N GLU A 103 8.11 -2.09 -5.49
CA GLU A 103 7.19 -2.82 -6.35
C GLU A 103 6.36 -1.88 -7.24
N TRP A 104 5.97 -0.72 -6.73
CA TRP A 104 5.29 0.31 -7.51
C TRP A 104 6.15 0.80 -8.68
N ARG A 105 7.43 1.10 -8.44
CA ARG A 105 8.38 1.50 -9.52
C ARG A 105 8.55 0.39 -10.56
N LYS A 106 8.64 -0.87 -10.10
CA LYS A 106 8.78 -2.03 -10.99
C LYS A 106 7.55 -2.23 -11.87
N ALA A 107 6.35 -2.16 -11.29
CA ALA A 107 5.10 -2.24 -12.04
C ALA A 107 5.02 -1.14 -13.12
N HIS A 108 5.30 0.12 -12.75
CA HIS A 108 5.31 1.22 -13.72
C HIS A 108 6.34 1.07 -14.83
N ALA A 109 7.52 0.51 -14.53
CA ALA A 109 8.51 0.24 -15.57
C ALA A 109 7.98 -0.75 -16.61
N TYR A 110 7.29 -1.82 -16.19
CA TYR A 110 6.69 -2.77 -17.12
C TYR A 110 5.51 -2.19 -17.89
N GLU A 111 4.66 -1.38 -17.25
CA GLU A 111 3.59 -0.65 -17.93
C GLU A 111 4.13 0.24 -19.05
N ALA A 112 5.21 0.99 -18.78
CA ALA A 112 5.83 1.85 -19.78
C ALA A 112 6.39 1.05 -20.97
N LEU A 113 7.00 -0.12 -20.70
CA LEU A 113 7.48 -1.02 -21.76
C LEU A 113 6.32 -1.59 -22.59
N LEU A 114 5.21 -1.95 -21.95
CA LEU A 114 4.01 -2.43 -22.64
C LEU A 114 3.42 -1.35 -23.54
N GLN A 115 3.29 -0.12 -23.05
CA GLN A 115 2.83 1.03 -23.83
C GLN A 115 3.72 1.29 -25.04
N ARG A 116 5.05 1.26 -24.85
CA ARG A 116 6.00 1.42 -25.97
C ARG A 116 5.90 0.30 -26.99
N ARG A 117 5.69 -0.95 -26.57
CA ARG A 117 5.48 -2.08 -27.49
C ARG A 117 4.19 -1.89 -28.29
N ALA A 118 3.11 -1.49 -27.63
CA ALA A 118 1.82 -1.26 -28.29
C ALA A 118 1.92 -0.14 -29.34
N SER A 119 2.58 0.98 -29.02
CA SER A 119 2.77 2.07 -29.99
C SER A 119 3.62 1.63 -31.19
N GLN A 120 4.71 0.88 -30.97
CA GLN A 120 5.51 0.33 -32.07
C GLN A 120 4.71 -0.62 -32.96
N GLN A 121 3.88 -1.48 -32.37
CA GLN A 121 3.01 -2.38 -33.14
C GLN A 121 1.99 -1.60 -33.97
N GLN A 122 1.39 -0.55 -33.42
CA GLN A 122 0.46 0.33 -34.14
C GLN A 122 1.15 1.03 -35.30
N HIS A 123 2.35 1.58 -35.09
CA HIS A 123 3.11 2.22 -36.18
C HIS A 123 3.43 1.24 -37.31
N LEU A 124 3.81 0.00 -37.00
CA LEU A 124 4.06 -1.03 -37.99
C LEU A 124 2.78 -1.46 -38.73
N ALA A 125 1.65 -1.56 -38.04
CA ALA A 125 0.35 -1.85 -38.65
C ALA A 125 -0.05 -0.74 -39.63
N ASN A 126 -0.02 0.53 -39.21
CA ASN A 126 -0.35 1.67 -40.05
C ASN A 126 0.53 1.72 -41.32
N ARG A 127 1.84 1.45 -41.20
CA ARG A 127 2.74 1.39 -42.37
C ARG A 127 2.39 0.25 -43.33
N ARG A 128 1.96 -0.90 -42.82
CA ARG A 128 1.54 -2.04 -43.65
C ARG A 128 0.21 -1.76 -44.36
N GLU A 129 -0.73 -1.12 -43.67
CA GLU A 129 -2.02 -0.73 -44.24
C GLU A 129 -1.84 0.33 -45.33
N GLN A 130 -1.01 1.35 -45.08
CA GLN A 130 -0.69 2.37 -46.07
C GLN A 130 -0.10 1.77 -47.35
N ARG A 131 0.90 0.86 -47.22
CA ARG A 131 1.48 0.17 -48.38
C ARG A 131 0.46 -0.62 -49.17
N GLN A 132 -0.41 -1.38 -48.50
CA GLN A 132 -1.45 -2.17 -49.17
C GLN A 132 -2.43 -1.27 -49.93
N SER A 133 -2.84 -0.15 -49.33
CA SER A 133 -3.69 0.85 -49.98
C SER A 133 -3.01 1.47 -51.20
N ASP A 134 -1.73 1.83 -51.10
CA ASP A 134 -0.95 2.38 -52.22
C ASP A 134 -0.80 1.38 -53.37
N GLU A 135 -0.55 0.10 -53.07
CA GLU A 135 -0.48 -0.98 -54.05
C GLU A 135 -1.81 -1.21 -54.77
N MET A 136 -2.92 -1.23 -54.02
CA MET A 136 -4.27 -1.34 -54.60
C MET A 136 -4.59 -0.14 -55.50
N GLY A 137 -4.29 1.08 -55.03
CA GLY A 137 -4.47 2.29 -55.83
C GLY A 137 -3.61 2.31 -57.09
N ALA A 138 -2.37 1.82 -57.02
CA ALA A 138 -1.49 1.68 -58.19
C ALA A 138 -2.05 0.66 -59.19
N ARG A 139 -2.54 -0.50 -58.73
CA ARG A 139 -3.16 -1.52 -59.59
C ARG A 139 -4.42 -1.00 -60.28
N MET A 140 -5.28 -0.26 -59.57
CA MET A 140 -6.47 0.36 -60.16
C MET A 140 -6.13 1.40 -61.23
N ARG A 141 -5.07 2.20 -61.02
CA ARG A 141 -4.59 3.16 -62.03
C ARG A 141 -3.97 2.50 -63.28
N GLN A 142 -3.45 1.28 -63.14
CA GLN A 142 -2.82 0.53 -64.23
C GLN A 142 -3.81 -0.29 -65.08
N GLN A 143 -5.08 -0.44 -64.65
CA GLN A 143 -6.13 -1.00 -65.50
C GLN A 143 -6.65 0.10 -66.45
N PRO A 144 -6.41 0.03 -67.77
CA PRO A 144 -7.08 0.91 -68.70
C PRO A 144 -8.57 0.57 -68.66
N GLY A 145 -9.43 1.58 -68.52
CA GLY A 145 -10.88 1.38 -68.67
C GLY A 145 -11.17 0.74 -70.04
N PRO A 146 -12.17 -0.16 -70.15
CA PRO A 146 -12.51 -0.75 -71.43
C PRO A 146 -12.85 0.39 -72.39
N PHE A 147 -12.00 0.54 -73.41
CA PHE A 147 -12.25 1.46 -74.52
C PHE A 147 -13.56 1.05 -75.19
N THR A 148 -14.62 1.82 -74.96
CA THR A 148 -15.79 1.83 -75.84
C THR A 148 -15.37 2.46 -77.16
N ARG A 149 -15.40 1.69 -78.25
CA ARG A 149 -15.32 2.21 -79.61
C ARG A 149 -16.55 1.75 -80.39
N THR A 150 -17.36 2.75 -80.76
CA THR A 150 -18.43 2.81 -81.78
C THR A 150 -19.59 1.83 -81.67
#